data_AF-A0A8C7IRZ7-F1
#
_entry.id   AF-A0A8C7IRZ7-F1
#
_cell.length_a   1.000
_cell.length_b   1.000
_cell.length_c   1.000
_cell.angle_alpha   90.00
_cell.angle_beta   90.00
_cell.angle_gamma   90.00
#
_symmetry.space_group_name_H-M   'P 1'
#
loop_
_entity.id
_entity.type
_entity.pdbx_description
1 polymer ?
#
loop_
_entity_poly.entity_id
_entity_poly.type
_entity_poly.pdbx_seq_one_letter_code
_entity_poly.pdbx_strand_id
1 'polypeptide(L)'
;MSKDTEVDMKDVELNELDQEKLPMTGDGPGAEKNGNLKQKVPEEDVKFTGLSKEELMKVAGTPGWVRTRWVLLVLFWLGWVGMLAGAIVIIVQAPRCKPIPEMNWWNQGPLYQIADLDAFNHDKGIKGVVEVLDSLNQLKVKGLVLGPLHTVQQDQADTLDLVSMDPGVGTDQDLLVLLDKAHKKGISVVLNLTPNPGADPWFSPDHLPKVLDKLRDAAEHWLGMGVDGVQVSGLAAASASSDWSKFQDVVQGNRTEVDVKKRALIGVVDGQDYSAVSQLLNSSGVDLILSDVLNKANSGIERAKSIHGLVSTQKQSSLAWGLGGSLGNHLASVVEKPELVRLYQLMLFTLPGTPVFNYGDELGLVDQGSTSPKMLWDTEEEEVAEGAVKNETAEAQKSHRLTCRSWFKTLSDLRGKERSLLHGDYFHLHSSSTSLAFLRLWDQSERYLTAVNWGSATLTMVLNHTELSLPEQAKVKLSTDPENLAADSSVSLDKLLLGPGQAVLLAFPFA
;
A
#
# COMPACT_ATOMS: atom_id res chain seq x y z
N MET A 1 -37.91 16.17 25.43
CA MET A 1 -38.11 17.62 25.55
C MET A 1 -37.11 18.30 24.64
N SER A 2 -37.63 18.99 23.61
CA SER A 2 -37.04 20.07 22.78
C SER A 2 -35.56 19.97 22.34
N LYS A 3 -35.18 20.18 21.09
CA LYS A 3 -35.83 20.90 19.98
C LYS A 3 -35.06 20.60 18.69
N ASP A 4 -35.81 20.38 17.63
CA ASP A 4 -35.37 20.30 16.24
C ASP A 4 -34.71 21.60 15.77
N THR A 5 -33.72 21.47 14.88
CA THR A 5 -33.28 22.57 14.02
C THR A 5 -33.24 22.05 12.58
N GLU A 6 -34.33 22.27 11.86
CA GLU A 6 -34.43 22.12 10.41
C GLU A 6 -33.60 23.21 9.74
N VAL A 7 -32.80 22.81 8.74
CA VAL A 7 -32.07 23.72 7.84
C VAL A 7 -32.89 23.88 6.57
N ASP A 8 -33.34 25.11 6.36
CA ASP A 8 -34.11 25.63 5.24
C ASP A 8 -33.21 25.74 3.99
N MET A 9 -33.43 24.89 2.98
CA MET A 9 -32.81 25.03 1.64
C MET A 9 -33.85 25.61 0.68
N LYS A 10 -33.68 26.90 0.39
CA LYS A 10 -34.43 27.65 -0.61
C LYS A 10 -34.04 27.27 -2.03
N ASP A 11 -35.05 27.35 -2.89
CA ASP A 11 -35.11 26.99 -4.30
C ASP A 11 -33.98 27.58 -5.16
N VAL A 12 -33.45 26.72 -6.05
CA VAL A 12 -32.58 27.09 -7.17
C VAL A 12 -33.46 27.23 -8.41
N GLU A 13 -33.86 28.46 -8.73
CA GLU A 13 -34.43 28.82 -10.03
C GLU A 13 -33.28 28.94 -11.05
N LEU A 14 -33.26 28.06 -12.06
CA LEU A 14 -32.44 28.21 -13.26
C LEU A 14 -33.24 28.96 -14.32
N ASN A 15 -32.96 30.25 -14.47
CA ASN A 15 -33.39 31.06 -15.61
C ASN A 15 -32.54 30.71 -16.83
N GLU A 16 -33.19 30.26 -17.91
CA GLU A 16 -32.58 30.12 -19.24
C GLU A 16 -32.39 31.52 -19.88
N LEU A 17 -31.28 31.65 -20.62
CA LEU A 17 -30.73 32.88 -21.17
C LEU A 17 -31.60 33.56 -22.24
N ASP A 18 -31.82 34.87 -22.08
CA ASP A 18 -32.14 35.81 -23.15
C ASP A 18 -30.86 36.22 -23.92
N GLN A 19 -30.88 36.12 -25.25
CA GLN A 19 -29.80 36.58 -26.13
C GLN A 19 -29.86 38.10 -26.38
N GLU A 20 -28.66 38.68 -26.41
CA GLU A 20 -28.31 40.10 -26.40
C GLU A 20 -28.93 40.96 -27.52
N LYS A 21 -29.33 42.18 -27.14
CA LYS A 21 -29.46 43.34 -28.03
C LYS A 21 -28.25 44.25 -27.86
N LEU A 22 -27.65 44.70 -28.97
CA LEU A 22 -26.79 45.89 -29.02
C LEU A 22 -27.23 46.85 -30.15
N PRO A 23 -26.96 48.17 -30.07
CA PRO A 23 -27.74 49.20 -30.78
C PRO A 23 -27.02 49.94 -31.93
N MET A 24 -27.86 50.44 -32.86
CA MET A 24 -27.80 51.58 -33.81
C MET A 24 -26.50 52.40 -34.02
N THR A 25 -26.09 52.62 -35.30
CA THR A 25 -26.15 53.92 -36.05
C THR A 25 -25.36 53.88 -37.38
N GLY A 26 -25.85 54.61 -38.41
CA GLY A 26 -25.10 54.98 -39.63
C GLY A 26 -25.96 55.34 -40.87
N ASP A 27 -26.14 56.64 -41.16
CA ASP A 27 -26.76 57.25 -42.37
C ASP A 27 -26.03 56.86 -43.69
N GLY A 28 -26.68 56.47 -44.81
CA GLY A 28 -27.35 57.29 -45.85
C GLY A 28 -26.63 57.11 -47.23
N PRO A 29 -27.10 57.59 -48.40
CA PRO A 29 -28.45 57.71 -48.99
C PRO A 29 -28.58 57.03 -50.39
N GLY A 30 -29.80 56.67 -50.82
CA GLY A 30 -30.05 56.20 -52.20
C GLY A 30 -31.53 55.92 -52.46
N ALA A 31 -32.21 56.86 -53.08
CA ALA A 31 -33.65 56.81 -53.36
C ALA A 31 -33.97 55.90 -54.55
N GLU A 32 -35.05 55.11 -54.44
CA GLU A 32 -36.07 55.03 -55.50
C GLU A 32 -37.38 54.44 -54.94
N LYS A 33 -38.48 55.15 -55.15
CA LYS A 33 -39.84 54.70 -54.88
C LYS A 33 -40.24 53.71 -55.96
N ASN A 34 -40.93 52.63 -55.61
CA ASN A 34 -42.17 52.22 -56.27
C ASN A 34 -42.89 51.06 -55.57
N GLY A 35 -44.19 51.25 -55.35
CA GLY A 35 -45.20 50.24 -55.66
C GLY A 35 -45.46 49.11 -54.65
N ASN A 36 -46.53 49.28 -53.87
CA ASN A 36 -47.26 48.22 -53.17
C ASN A 36 -47.43 46.93 -53.98
N LEU A 37 -47.08 45.79 -53.38
CA LEU A 37 -47.87 44.56 -53.44
C LEU A 37 -47.62 43.77 -52.15
N LYS A 38 -48.49 44.01 -51.14
CA LYS A 38 -48.60 43.15 -49.96
C LYS A 38 -49.16 41.80 -50.40
N GLN A 39 -48.29 40.87 -50.77
CA GLN A 39 -48.68 39.46 -50.78
C GLN A 39 -48.62 38.95 -49.34
N LYS A 40 -49.80 38.94 -48.69
CA LYS A 40 -49.99 38.19 -47.44
C LYS A 40 -49.76 36.71 -47.76
N VAL A 41 -48.59 36.19 -47.40
CA VAL A 41 -48.48 34.77 -47.05
C VAL A 41 -49.18 34.65 -45.69
N PRO A 42 -50.21 33.78 -45.52
CA PRO A 42 -50.73 33.53 -44.20
C PRO A 42 -49.65 32.77 -43.43
N GLU A 43 -49.07 33.42 -42.41
CA GLU A 43 -48.46 32.70 -41.31
C GLU A 43 -49.61 31.97 -40.61
N GLU A 44 -49.69 30.66 -40.80
CA GLU A 44 -50.48 29.80 -39.92
C GLU A 44 -49.79 29.78 -38.56
N ASP A 45 -50.14 30.75 -37.71
CA ASP A 45 -50.02 30.62 -36.27
C ASP A 45 -50.87 29.41 -35.85
N VAL A 46 -50.24 28.24 -35.68
CA VAL A 46 -50.88 27.09 -35.05
C VAL A 46 -51.08 27.44 -33.57
N LYS A 47 -52.17 28.14 -33.31
CA LYS A 47 -52.63 28.52 -31.97
C LYS A 47 -52.98 27.23 -31.23
N PHE A 48 -52.28 26.94 -30.15
CA PHE A 48 -52.55 25.79 -29.29
C PHE A 48 -54.01 25.79 -28.83
N THR A 49 -54.81 24.85 -29.36
CA THR A 49 -56.25 24.70 -29.12
C THR A 49 -56.51 23.89 -27.85
N GLY A 50 -56.10 24.42 -26.70
CA GLY A 50 -56.48 23.84 -25.40
C GLY A 50 -57.98 24.03 -25.11
N LEU A 51 -58.66 22.99 -24.62
CA LEU A 51 -60.03 23.09 -24.10
C LEU A 51 -60.08 23.88 -22.79
N SER A 52 -61.13 24.70 -22.60
CA SER A 52 -61.37 25.37 -21.32
C SER A 52 -61.80 24.36 -20.24
N LYS A 53 -61.60 24.70 -18.95
CA LYS A 53 -61.93 23.82 -17.80
C LYS A 53 -63.37 23.31 -17.85
N GLU A 54 -64.31 24.16 -18.24
CA GLU A 54 -65.74 23.84 -18.25
C GLU A 54 -66.11 22.91 -19.41
N GLU A 55 -65.47 23.08 -20.57
CA GLU A 55 -65.67 22.21 -21.74
C GLU A 55 -65.00 20.84 -21.55
N LEU A 56 -63.82 20.81 -20.91
CA LEU A 56 -63.12 19.59 -20.58
C LEU A 56 -63.91 18.73 -19.58
N MET A 57 -64.51 19.34 -18.55
CA MET A 57 -65.28 18.62 -17.53
C MET A 57 -66.55 17.97 -18.10
N LYS A 58 -67.15 18.52 -19.15
CA LYS A 58 -68.30 17.89 -19.85
C LYS A 58 -67.93 16.58 -20.54
N VAL A 59 -66.72 16.48 -21.09
CA VAL A 59 -66.23 15.26 -21.78
C VAL A 59 -65.57 14.28 -20.80
N ALA A 60 -64.82 14.80 -19.83
CA ALA A 60 -64.08 14.01 -18.83
C ALA A 60 -64.97 13.26 -17.84
N GLY A 61 -66.20 13.73 -17.60
CA GLY A 61 -67.18 13.09 -16.72
C GLY A 61 -67.94 11.91 -17.35
N THR A 62 -67.73 11.61 -18.63
CA THR A 62 -68.45 10.52 -19.30
C THR A 62 -68.04 9.14 -18.72
N PRO A 63 -68.98 8.19 -18.55
CA PRO A 63 -68.69 6.89 -17.92
C PRO A 63 -67.55 6.11 -18.61
N GLY A 64 -67.40 6.28 -19.94
CA GLY A 64 -66.31 5.68 -20.70
C GLY A 64 -64.94 6.22 -20.28
N TRP A 65 -64.75 7.55 -20.26
CA TRP A 65 -63.49 8.18 -19.87
C TRP A 65 -63.14 7.96 -18.40
N VAL A 66 -64.13 7.97 -17.50
CA VAL A 66 -63.91 7.68 -16.09
C VAL A 66 -63.40 6.25 -15.89
N ARG A 67 -63.99 5.25 -16.57
CA ARG A 67 -63.52 3.85 -16.52
C ARG A 67 -62.12 3.71 -17.12
N THR A 68 -61.85 4.30 -18.28
CA THR A 68 -60.53 4.26 -18.91
C THR A 68 -59.45 4.87 -18.01
N ARG A 69 -59.72 6.01 -17.36
CA ARG A 69 -58.78 6.64 -16.42
C ARG A 69 -58.49 5.76 -15.22
N TRP A 70 -59.50 5.11 -14.63
CA TRP A 70 -59.31 4.16 -13.53
C TRP A 70 -58.49 2.93 -13.97
N VAL A 71 -58.74 2.39 -15.15
CA VAL A 71 -57.94 1.29 -15.70
C VAL A 71 -56.48 1.69 -15.90
N LEU A 72 -56.22 2.86 -16.50
CA LEU A 72 -54.86 3.38 -16.68
C LEU A 72 -54.16 3.63 -15.35
N LEU A 73 -54.87 4.17 -14.35
CA LEU A 73 -54.32 4.40 -13.01
C LEU A 73 -53.95 3.07 -12.33
N VAL A 74 -54.81 2.05 -12.42
CA VAL A 74 -54.52 0.71 -11.88
C VAL A 74 -53.32 0.08 -12.59
N LEU A 75 -53.26 0.15 -13.93
CA LEU A 75 -52.13 -0.35 -14.71
C LEU A 75 -50.83 0.38 -14.35
N PHE A 76 -50.88 1.70 -14.13
CA PHE A 76 -49.74 2.47 -13.67
C PHE A 76 -49.22 1.97 -12.32
N TRP A 77 -50.10 1.80 -11.32
CA TRP A 77 -49.70 1.29 -10.00
C TRP A 77 -49.21 -0.16 -10.06
N LEU A 78 -49.83 -1.02 -10.88
CA LEU A 78 -49.34 -2.38 -11.10
C LEU A 78 -47.94 -2.38 -11.73
N GLY A 79 -47.70 -1.52 -12.73
CA GLY A 79 -46.39 -1.35 -13.34
C GLY A 79 -45.35 -0.81 -12.36
N TRP A 80 -45.74 0.17 -11.53
CA TRP A 80 -44.88 0.73 -10.49
C TRP A 80 -44.52 -0.29 -9.42
N VAL A 81 -45.49 -1.06 -8.92
CA VAL A 81 -45.24 -2.17 -7.97
C VAL A 81 -44.38 -3.25 -8.62
N GLY A 82 -44.61 -3.55 -9.90
CA GLY A 82 -43.79 -4.49 -10.68
C GLY A 82 -42.34 -4.03 -10.81
N MET A 83 -42.10 -2.74 -11.10
CA MET A 83 -40.76 -2.15 -11.12
C MET A 83 -40.10 -2.20 -9.75
N LEU A 84 -40.85 -1.87 -8.68
CA LEU A 84 -40.33 -1.92 -7.31
C LEU A 84 -39.95 -3.36 -6.91
N ALA A 85 -40.82 -4.33 -7.19
CA ALA A 85 -40.55 -5.75 -6.95
C ALA A 85 -39.34 -6.23 -7.76
N GLY A 86 -39.24 -5.83 -9.03
CA GLY A 86 -38.08 -6.12 -9.89
C GLY A 86 -36.78 -5.56 -9.31
N ALA A 87 -36.79 -4.31 -8.83
CA ALA A 87 -35.63 -3.69 -8.19
C ALA A 87 -35.20 -4.44 -6.92
N ILE A 88 -36.17 -4.83 -6.08
CA ILE A 88 -35.90 -5.63 -4.87
C ILE A 88 -35.31 -6.99 -5.24
N VAL A 89 -35.87 -7.67 -6.26
CA VAL A 89 -35.35 -8.96 -6.73
C VAL A 89 -33.91 -8.84 -7.23
N ILE A 90 -33.58 -7.80 -7.99
CA ILE A 90 -32.19 -7.56 -8.45
C ILE A 90 -31.24 -7.39 -7.26
N ILE A 91 -31.62 -6.61 -6.25
CA ILE A 91 -30.78 -6.39 -5.06
C ILE A 91 -30.58 -7.68 -4.26
N VAL A 92 -31.63 -8.50 -4.13
CA VAL A 92 -31.55 -9.77 -3.37
C VAL A 92 -30.76 -10.84 -4.13
N GLN A 93 -30.82 -10.85 -5.45
CA GLN A 93 -30.09 -11.80 -6.30
C GLN A 93 -28.64 -11.39 -6.56
N ALA A 94 -28.31 -10.10 -6.44
CA ALA A 94 -26.94 -9.64 -6.61
C ALA A 94 -26.02 -10.29 -5.56
N PRO A 95 -24.92 -10.94 -5.97
CA PRO A 95 -23.97 -11.51 -5.02
C PRO A 95 -23.38 -10.38 -4.17
N ARG A 96 -23.23 -10.65 -2.87
CA ARG A 96 -22.60 -9.69 -1.95
C ARG A 96 -21.11 -9.63 -2.24
N CYS A 97 -20.57 -8.43 -2.31
CA CYS A 97 -19.12 -8.23 -2.36
C CYS A 97 -18.48 -8.82 -1.09
N LYS A 98 -17.31 -9.45 -1.25
CA LYS A 98 -16.48 -9.86 -0.11
C LYS A 98 -16.19 -8.63 0.78
N PRO A 99 -16.48 -8.68 2.09
CA PRO A 99 -16.22 -7.54 2.96
C PRO A 99 -14.72 -7.24 3.01
N ILE A 100 -14.37 -5.96 3.04
CA ILE A 100 -12.97 -5.55 3.18
C ILE A 100 -12.50 -5.99 4.57
N PRO A 101 -11.39 -6.75 4.67
CA PRO A 101 -10.88 -7.18 5.96
C PRO A 101 -10.42 -5.98 6.76
N GLU A 102 -10.54 -6.04 8.08
CA GLU A 102 -9.94 -5.02 8.94
C GLU A 102 -8.42 -5.07 8.82
N MET A 103 -7.81 -3.94 8.45
CA MET A 103 -6.38 -3.80 8.27
C MET A 103 -5.80 -2.86 9.34
N ASN A 104 -4.64 -3.24 9.88
CA ASN A 104 -3.85 -2.36 10.73
C ASN A 104 -2.98 -1.42 9.89
N TRP A 105 -2.42 -0.37 10.50
CA TRP A 105 -1.58 0.61 9.77
C TRP A 105 -0.38 -0.06 9.08
N TRP A 106 0.22 -1.07 9.73
CA TRP A 106 1.37 -1.80 9.18
C TRP A 106 1.01 -2.67 7.97
N ASN A 107 -0.27 -2.97 7.73
CA ASN A 107 -0.68 -3.75 6.56
C ASN A 107 -0.95 -2.90 5.31
N GLN A 108 -0.95 -1.57 5.45
CA GLN A 108 -1.35 -0.64 4.38
C GLN A 108 -0.22 -0.29 3.42
N GLY A 109 1.01 -0.73 3.68
CA GLY A 109 2.17 -0.40 2.85
C GLY A 109 3.47 -0.94 3.45
N PRO A 110 4.63 -0.56 2.88
CA PRO A 110 5.92 -1.05 3.35
C PRO A 110 6.35 -0.40 4.67
N LEU A 111 7.12 -1.15 5.45
CA LEU A 111 7.91 -0.64 6.58
C LEU A 111 9.33 -0.37 6.12
N TYR A 112 9.91 0.71 6.61
CA TYR A 112 11.24 1.18 6.25
C TYR A 112 12.14 1.22 7.49
N GLN A 113 13.18 0.39 7.49
CA GLN A 113 14.08 0.16 8.61
C GLN A 113 15.32 1.05 8.51
N ILE A 114 15.54 1.88 9.53
CA ILE A 114 16.70 2.77 9.65
C ILE A 114 17.53 2.26 10.82
N ALA A 115 18.50 1.41 10.53
CA ALA A 115 19.34 0.77 11.55
C ALA A 115 20.20 1.75 12.34
N ASP A 116 20.80 2.68 11.62
CA ASP A 116 21.76 3.66 12.10
C ASP A 116 21.34 5.03 11.57
N LEU A 117 20.95 5.92 12.49
CA LEU A 117 20.43 7.23 12.13
C LEU A 117 21.52 8.17 11.62
N ASP A 118 22.78 7.96 12.02
CA ASP A 118 23.91 8.78 11.61
C ASP A 118 24.36 8.41 10.20
N ALA A 119 24.41 7.10 9.90
CA ALA A 119 24.64 6.62 8.54
C ALA A 119 23.52 7.05 7.57
N PHE A 120 22.29 7.20 8.07
CA PHE A 120 21.12 7.56 7.25
C PHE A 120 21.10 9.01 6.78
N ASN A 121 21.59 9.96 7.56
CA ASN A 121 21.65 11.36 7.12
C ASN A 121 22.80 12.13 7.79
N HIS A 122 24.03 11.67 7.56
CA HIS A 122 25.29 12.37 7.85
C HIS A 122 25.45 12.87 9.29
N ASP A 123 25.35 11.95 10.26
CA ASP A 123 25.63 12.23 11.68
C ASP A 123 24.68 13.28 12.30
N LYS A 124 23.46 13.42 11.74
CA LYS A 124 22.39 14.31 12.23
C LYS A 124 21.36 13.59 13.09
N GLY A 125 21.52 12.28 13.31
CA GLY A 125 20.58 11.45 14.04
C GLY A 125 19.10 11.68 13.66
N ILE A 126 18.24 11.87 14.66
CA ILE A 126 16.79 12.05 14.50
C ILE A 126 16.43 13.28 13.64
N LYS A 127 17.19 14.38 13.77
CA LYS A 127 16.95 15.59 12.96
C LYS A 127 17.16 15.31 11.48
N GLY A 128 18.13 14.46 11.16
CA GLY A 128 18.36 13.99 9.82
C GLY A 128 17.15 13.26 9.23
N VAL A 129 16.50 12.39 10.01
CA VAL A 129 15.27 11.70 9.60
C VAL A 129 14.14 12.69 9.32
N VAL A 130 14.00 13.72 10.16
CA VAL A 130 13.00 14.78 10.00
C VAL A 130 13.17 15.57 8.69
N GLU A 131 14.41 15.85 8.29
CA GLU A 131 14.71 16.59 7.04
C GLU A 131 14.28 15.81 5.79
N VAL A 132 14.46 14.49 5.78
CA VAL A 132 14.19 13.64 4.61
C VAL A 132 12.81 12.96 4.64
N LEU A 133 12.00 13.25 5.65
CA LEU A 133 10.69 12.65 5.84
C LEU A 133 9.74 12.87 4.64
N ASP A 134 9.88 14.00 3.94
CA ASP A 134 9.14 14.25 2.69
C ASP A 134 9.54 13.29 1.57
N SER A 135 10.84 12.98 1.45
CA SER A 135 11.34 11.98 0.50
C SER A 135 10.81 10.58 0.83
N LEU A 136 10.76 10.21 2.11
CA LEU A 136 10.19 8.94 2.56
C LEU A 136 8.69 8.84 2.26
N ASN A 137 7.92 9.92 2.50
CA ASN A 137 6.51 9.97 2.14
C ASN A 137 6.27 9.82 0.63
N GLN A 138 7.17 10.30 -0.22
CA GLN A 138 7.10 10.08 -1.67
C GLN A 138 7.28 8.60 -2.05
N LEU A 139 8.01 7.81 -1.25
CA LEU A 139 8.12 6.36 -1.40
C LEU A 139 6.88 5.60 -0.87
N LYS A 140 5.89 6.32 -0.33
CA LYS A 140 4.64 5.77 0.24
C LYS A 140 4.85 4.77 1.38
N VAL A 141 5.95 4.90 2.11
CA VAL A 141 6.17 4.11 3.33
C VAL A 141 5.09 4.43 4.37
N LYS A 142 4.66 3.41 5.12
CA LYS A 142 3.62 3.53 6.14
C LYS A 142 4.16 3.46 7.55
N GLY A 143 5.34 2.85 7.73
CA GLY A 143 6.03 2.84 9.00
C GLY A 143 7.52 3.07 8.84
N LEU A 144 8.10 3.77 9.80
CA LEU A 144 9.53 3.82 10.03
C LEU A 144 9.86 2.97 11.24
N VAL A 145 10.84 2.08 11.11
CA VAL A 145 11.44 1.42 12.26
C VAL A 145 12.77 2.12 12.49
N LEU A 146 12.87 2.86 13.58
CA LEU A 146 14.12 3.48 13.98
C LEU A 146 14.95 2.48 14.76
N GLY A 147 16.25 2.50 14.50
CA GLY A 147 17.23 1.71 15.21
C GLY A 147 17.25 2.00 16.70
N PRO A 148 17.99 1.18 17.46
CA PRO A 148 18.18 1.38 18.89
C PRO A 148 18.61 2.82 19.17
N LEU A 149 17.79 3.55 19.91
CA LEU A 149 18.10 4.91 20.35
C LEU A 149 18.97 4.91 21.61
N HIS A 150 19.10 3.76 22.26
CA HIS A 150 19.88 3.58 23.48
C HIS A 150 21.34 3.28 23.21
N THR A 151 22.18 3.59 24.19
CA THR A 151 23.59 3.20 24.20
C THR A 151 23.77 1.91 25.01
N VAL A 152 24.66 1.04 24.55
CA VAL A 152 25.07 -0.17 25.27
C VAL A 152 26.47 -0.58 24.84
N GLN A 153 27.29 -1.04 25.78
CA GLN A 153 28.54 -1.71 25.44
C GLN A 153 28.24 -3.16 25.06
N GLN A 154 28.80 -3.60 23.94
CA GLN A 154 28.57 -4.94 23.39
C GLN A 154 28.82 -6.02 24.46
N ASP A 155 27.84 -6.92 24.61
CA ASP A 155 27.85 -8.03 25.57
C ASP A 155 27.93 -7.65 27.06
N GLN A 156 27.75 -6.37 27.41
CA GLN A 156 27.76 -5.89 28.81
C GLN A 156 26.38 -5.38 29.26
N ALA A 157 25.52 -6.29 29.73
CA ALA A 157 24.13 -6.02 30.13
C ALA A 157 23.97 -4.95 31.24
N ASP A 158 24.99 -4.73 32.07
CA ASP A 158 24.94 -3.72 33.13
C ASP A 158 25.03 -2.29 32.60
N THR A 159 25.58 -2.09 31.40
CA THR A 159 25.68 -0.78 30.74
C THR A 159 24.40 -0.38 29.98
N LEU A 160 23.45 -1.31 29.85
CA LEU A 160 22.22 -1.11 29.09
C LEU A 160 21.29 -0.09 29.77
N ASP A 161 20.97 0.98 29.05
CA ASP A 161 19.89 1.92 29.41
C ASP A 161 18.92 2.11 28.24
N LEU A 162 17.81 1.39 28.25
CA LEU A 162 16.79 1.41 27.19
C LEU A 162 15.86 2.62 27.22
N VAL A 163 15.91 3.41 28.30
CA VAL A 163 15.02 4.58 28.49
C VAL A 163 15.72 5.84 28.05
N SER A 164 17.03 5.97 28.32
CA SER A 164 17.80 7.13 27.89
C SER A 164 18.17 7.05 26.41
N MET A 165 18.00 8.16 25.70
CA MET A 165 18.50 8.32 24.34
C MET A 165 20.00 8.64 24.35
N ASP A 166 20.74 8.08 23.39
CA ASP A 166 22.12 8.44 23.13
C ASP A 166 22.21 9.93 22.72
N PRO A 167 22.99 10.76 23.43
CA PRO A 167 23.16 12.17 23.10
C PRO A 167 23.70 12.43 21.68
N GLY A 168 24.41 11.46 21.09
CA GLY A 168 24.86 11.52 19.70
C GLY A 168 23.71 11.42 18.69
N VAL A 169 22.68 10.63 19.02
CA VAL A 169 21.52 10.38 18.14
C VAL A 169 20.47 11.50 18.24
N GLY A 170 20.30 12.10 19.42
CA GLY A 170 19.41 13.25 19.58
C GLY A 170 18.88 13.45 20.99
N THR A 171 17.73 14.13 21.06
CA THR A 171 17.00 14.41 22.31
C THR A 171 15.55 13.96 22.22
N ASP A 172 14.90 13.77 23.36
CA ASP A 172 13.46 13.46 23.45
C ASP A 172 12.60 14.49 22.70
N GLN A 173 13.01 15.76 22.70
CA GLN A 173 12.31 16.83 21.99
C GLN A 173 12.42 16.65 20.47
N ASP A 174 13.56 16.17 19.96
CA ASP A 174 13.74 15.88 18.55
C ASP A 174 12.86 14.71 18.12
N LEU A 175 12.73 13.69 18.97
CA LEU A 175 11.81 12.57 18.74
C LEU A 175 10.35 13.04 18.69
N LEU A 176 9.92 13.90 19.62
CA LEU A 176 8.56 14.45 19.60
C LEU A 176 8.27 15.23 18.31
N VAL A 177 9.25 15.99 17.79
CA VAL A 177 9.14 16.69 16.51
C VAL A 177 9.04 15.69 15.35
N LEU A 178 9.81 14.61 15.38
CA LEU A 178 9.72 13.55 14.38
C LEU A 178 8.34 12.88 14.39
N LEU A 179 7.84 12.49 15.56
CA LEU A 179 6.53 11.87 15.73
C LEU A 179 5.41 12.76 15.18
N ASP A 180 5.35 14.03 15.59
CA ASP A 180 4.34 14.99 15.11
C ASP A 180 4.37 15.14 13.58
N LYS A 181 5.56 15.27 12.99
CA LYS A 181 5.71 15.39 11.53
C LYS A 181 5.38 14.10 10.78
N ALA A 182 5.76 12.94 11.32
CA ALA A 182 5.47 11.63 10.74
C ALA A 182 3.97 11.34 10.75
N HIS A 183 3.31 11.55 11.90
CA HIS A 183 1.87 11.37 12.05
C HIS A 183 1.06 12.29 11.13
N LYS A 184 1.48 13.55 10.96
CA LYS A 184 0.87 14.49 9.99
C LYS A 184 0.93 13.98 8.54
N LYS A 185 1.89 13.12 8.21
CA LYS A 185 2.03 12.50 6.88
C LYS A 185 1.43 11.09 6.81
N GLY A 186 0.83 10.60 7.90
CA GLY A 186 0.28 9.26 7.98
C GLY A 186 1.34 8.16 7.99
N ILE A 187 2.52 8.48 8.55
CA ILE A 187 3.63 7.55 8.77
C ILE A 187 3.70 7.25 10.26
N SER A 188 3.62 5.97 10.61
CA SER A 188 3.80 5.49 11.99
C SER A 188 5.28 5.31 12.31
N VAL A 189 5.65 5.47 13.57
CA VAL A 189 7.04 5.31 14.03
C VAL A 189 7.12 4.18 15.05
N VAL A 190 7.98 3.20 14.78
CA VAL A 190 8.29 2.06 15.63
C VAL A 190 9.73 2.21 16.11
N LEU A 191 9.98 1.94 17.38
CA LEU A 191 11.34 1.89 17.92
C LEU A 191 11.81 0.45 18.01
N ASN A 192 13.02 0.19 17.55
CA ASN A 192 13.71 -1.06 17.82
C ASN A 192 14.36 -0.99 19.21
N LEU A 193 13.86 -1.81 20.14
CA LEU A 193 14.38 -1.89 21.50
C LEU A 193 15.23 -3.15 21.72
N THR A 194 15.93 -3.61 20.69
CA THR A 194 16.85 -4.75 20.79
C THR A 194 17.97 -4.43 21.78
N PRO A 195 18.09 -5.18 22.90
CA PRO A 195 18.98 -4.81 23.99
C PRO A 195 20.47 -4.76 23.60
N ASN A 196 20.95 -5.74 22.84
CA ASN A 196 22.36 -5.88 22.47
C ASN A 196 22.51 -5.95 20.93
N PRO A 197 22.41 -4.81 20.23
CA PRO A 197 22.53 -4.79 18.77
C PRO A 197 23.93 -5.22 18.32
N GLY A 198 24.02 -6.01 17.25
CA GLY A 198 25.29 -6.47 16.68
C GLY A 198 25.89 -7.73 17.34
N ALA A 199 25.24 -8.28 18.36
CA ALA A 199 25.63 -9.53 19.03
C ALA A 199 24.39 -10.39 19.34
N ASP A 200 24.46 -11.30 20.33
CA ASP A 200 23.26 -12.00 20.80
C ASP A 200 22.27 -10.97 21.37
N PRO A 201 21.05 -10.85 20.82
CA PRO A 201 20.09 -9.80 21.19
C PRO A 201 19.80 -9.70 22.68
N TRP A 202 19.90 -10.83 23.41
CA TRP A 202 19.52 -10.94 24.82
C TRP A 202 20.70 -11.19 25.76
N PHE A 203 21.93 -10.98 25.28
CA PHE A 203 23.16 -11.30 26.01
C PHE A 203 23.23 -12.81 26.34
N SER A 204 23.51 -13.15 27.60
CA SER A 204 23.43 -14.52 28.10
C SER A 204 22.05 -14.79 28.72
N PRO A 205 21.60 -16.06 28.75
CA PRO A 205 20.32 -16.44 29.35
C PRO A 205 20.12 -15.96 30.80
N ASP A 206 21.21 -15.81 31.57
CA ASP A 206 21.17 -15.35 32.96
C ASP A 206 20.72 -13.88 33.10
N HIS A 207 20.96 -13.05 32.07
CA HIS A 207 20.58 -11.64 32.07
C HIS A 207 19.16 -11.40 31.55
N LEU A 208 18.55 -12.38 30.88
CA LEU A 208 17.26 -12.24 30.18
C LEU A 208 16.15 -11.67 31.08
N PRO A 209 15.92 -12.14 32.32
CA PRO A 209 14.85 -11.58 33.17
C PRO A 209 15.05 -10.09 33.49
N LYS A 210 16.28 -9.70 33.86
CA LYS A 210 16.63 -8.31 34.18
C LYS A 210 16.52 -7.40 32.94
N VAL A 211 16.89 -7.91 31.77
CA VAL A 211 16.77 -7.19 30.49
C VAL A 211 15.30 -7.03 30.09
N LEU A 212 14.46 -8.05 30.27
CA LEU A 212 13.02 -7.96 30.02
C LEU A 212 12.32 -6.94 30.92
N ASP A 213 12.73 -6.83 32.19
CA ASP A 213 12.21 -5.78 33.09
C ASP A 213 12.58 -4.37 32.57
N LYS A 214 13.84 -4.15 32.18
CA LYS A 214 14.28 -2.88 31.57
C LYS A 214 13.52 -2.58 30.28
N LEU A 215 13.29 -3.60 29.46
CA LEU A 215 12.58 -3.49 28.20
C LEU A 215 11.11 -3.11 28.40
N ARG A 216 10.46 -3.68 29.42
CA ARG A 216 9.10 -3.30 29.83
C ARG A 216 9.03 -1.82 30.19
N ASP A 217 9.94 -1.36 31.05
CA ASP A 217 9.94 0.03 31.52
C ASP A 217 10.20 1.01 30.35
N ALA A 218 11.09 0.64 29.42
CA ALA A 218 11.35 1.41 28.20
C ALA A 218 10.13 1.44 27.27
N ALA A 219 9.46 0.32 27.04
CA ALA A 219 8.25 0.30 26.22
C ALA A 219 7.15 1.16 26.81
N GLU A 220 6.94 1.15 28.13
CA GLU A 220 5.98 2.04 28.78
C GLU A 220 6.33 3.52 28.56
N HIS A 221 7.60 3.87 28.72
CA HIS A 221 8.11 5.23 28.49
C HIS A 221 7.88 5.71 27.05
N TRP A 222 8.39 4.97 26.05
CA TRP A 222 8.35 5.38 24.64
C TRP A 222 6.92 5.36 24.07
N LEU A 223 6.10 4.36 24.43
CA LEU A 223 4.69 4.33 24.05
C LEU A 223 3.89 5.46 24.71
N GLY A 224 4.30 5.90 25.91
CA GLY A 224 3.76 7.08 26.59
C GLY A 224 4.08 8.40 25.88
N MET A 225 5.22 8.48 25.17
CA MET A 225 5.60 9.62 24.35
C MET A 225 4.88 9.70 23.00
N GLY A 226 4.21 8.62 22.57
CA GLY A 226 3.46 8.57 21.32
C GLY A 226 4.09 7.74 20.20
N VAL A 227 5.06 6.87 20.53
CA VAL A 227 5.57 5.85 19.59
C VAL A 227 4.46 4.83 19.27
N ASP A 228 4.37 4.42 18.00
CA ASP A 228 3.31 3.55 17.47
C ASP A 228 3.66 2.06 17.52
N GLY A 229 4.84 1.69 18.01
CA GLY A 229 5.17 0.28 18.20
C GLY A 229 6.59 0.03 18.67
N VAL A 230 6.83 -1.23 19.01
CA VAL A 230 8.13 -1.72 19.46
C VAL A 230 8.53 -2.90 18.58
N GLN A 231 9.77 -2.89 18.10
CA GLN A 231 10.41 -4.02 17.46
C GLN A 231 11.45 -4.65 18.39
N VAL A 232 11.50 -5.98 18.42
CA VAL A 232 12.47 -6.74 19.22
C VAL A 232 13.04 -7.91 18.44
N SER A 233 14.37 -8.03 18.45
CA SER A 233 15.09 -9.15 17.84
C SER A 233 15.26 -10.33 18.76
N GLY A 234 15.50 -11.52 18.19
CA GLY A 234 15.69 -12.75 18.96
C GLY A 234 14.41 -13.22 19.66
N LEU A 235 13.25 -13.06 19.02
CA LEU A 235 11.94 -13.38 19.62
C LEU A 235 11.86 -14.81 20.20
N ALA A 236 12.56 -15.77 19.58
CA ALA A 236 12.57 -17.16 20.04
C ALA A 236 13.08 -17.31 21.48
N ALA A 237 14.12 -16.57 21.86
CA ALA A 237 14.65 -16.58 23.23
C ALA A 237 13.74 -15.79 24.18
N ALA A 238 13.27 -14.62 23.73
CA ALA A 238 12.41 -13.75 24.53
C ALA A 238 11.09 -14.43 24.93
N SER A 239 10.40 -15.01 23.94
CA SER A 239 9.07 -15.62 24.12
C SER A 239 9.09 -16.92 24.91
N ALA A 240 10.25 -17.54 25.09
CA ALA A 240 10.42 -18.69 25.97
C ALA A 240 10.42 -18.31 27.47
N SER A 241 10.68 -17.03 27.79
CA SER A 241 10.65 -16.53 29.16
C SER A 241 9.21 -16.36 29.67
N SER A 242 8.98 -16.71 30.94
CA SER A 242 7.69 -16.45 31.61
C SER A 242 7.37 -14.95 31.72
N ASP A 243 8.38 -14.09 31.73
CA ASP A 243 8.23 -12.65 31.88
C ASP A 243 7.82 -11.94 30.57
N TRP A 244 7.87 -12.64 29.43
CA TRP A 244 7.45 -12.10 28.13
C TRP A 244 6.01 -11.60 28.14
N SER A 245 5.11 -12.32 28.80
CA SER A 245 3.70 -11.94 28.94
C SER A 245 3.51 -10.56 29.59
N LYS A 246 4.34 -10.23 30.59
CA LYS A 246 4.31 -8.91 31.25
C LYS A 246 4.70 -7.78 30.31
N PHE A 247 5.69 -8.01 29.45
CA PHE A 247 6.09 -7.05 28.42
C PHE A 247 5.00 -6.91 27.35
N GLN A 248 4.43 -8.02 26.91
CA GLN A 248 3.32 -8.05 25.96
C GLN A 248 2.13 -7.22 26.47
N ASP A 249 1.77 -7.37 27.74
CA ASP A 249 0.68 -6.63 28.38
C ASP A 249 0.91 -5.11 28.40
N VAL A 250 2.16 -4.64 28.45
CA VAL A 250 2.46 -3.19 28.36
C VAL A 250 2.22 -2.66 26.95
N VAL A 251 2.62 -3.43 25.92
CA VAL A 251 2.46 -3.00 24.53
C VAL A 251 1.01 -3.16 24.05
N GLN A 252 0.32 -4.22 24.49
CA GLN A 252 -0.97 -4.65 23.97
C GLN A 252 -2.14 -4.59 24.98
N GLY A 253 -1.89 -4.61 26.29
CA GLY A 253 -2.91 -4.83 27.32
C GLY A 253 -3.84 -3.65 27.60
N ASN A 254 -3.49 -2.42 27.21
CA ASN A 254 -4.33 -1.22 27.41
C ASN A 254 -5.04 -0.73 26.13
N ARG A 255 -5.33 -1.65 25.21
CA ARG A 255 -5.93 -1.33 23.92
C ARG A 255 -7.44 -1.09 24.06
N THR A 256 -7.89 0.17 23.96
CA THR A 256 -9.27 0.46 23.51
C THR A 256 -9.41 0.05 22.04
N GLU A 257 -10.62 -0.19 21.50
CA GLU A 257 -10.81 -0.52 20.06
C GLU A 257 -10.13 0.49 19.11
N VAL A 258 -9.97 1.74 19.55
CA VAL A 258 -9.26 2.82 18.83
C VAL A 258 -7.74 2.68 18.93
N ASP A 259 -7.22 2.19 20.07
CA ASP A 259 -5.79 2.01 20.33
C ASP A 259 -5.23 0.66 19.83
N VAL A 260 -6.09 -0.36 19.62
CA VAL A 260 -5.70 -1.62 18.94
C VAL A 260 -5.01 -1.33 17.60
N LYS A 261 -5.48 -0.28 16.91
CA LYS A 261 -4.99 0.12 15.59
C LYS A 261 -3.80 1.06 15.63
N LYS A 262 -3.25 1.39 16.81
CA LYS A 262 -2.10 2.32 16.93
C LYS A 262 -0.81 1.61 17.26
N ARG A 263 -0.81 0.68 18.23
CA ARG A 263 0.42 0.08 18.78
C ARG A 263 0.74 -1.27 18.16
N ALA A 264 1.92 -1.41 17.55
CA ALA A 264 2.41 -2.66 16.98
C ALA A 264 3.50 -3.30 17.85
N LEU A 265 3.40 -4.60 18.12
CA LEU A 265 4.53 -5.40 18.60
C LEU A 265 5.10 -6.22 17.44
N ILE A 266 6.32 -5.91 17.03
CA ILE A 266 7.01 -6.56 15.91
C ILE A 266 8.13 -7.46 16.46
N GLY A 267 8.02 -8.75 16.19
CA GLY A 267 9.06 -9.72 16.56
C GLY A 267 9.95 -10.06 15.36
N VAL A 268 11.26 -10.01 15.54
CA VAL A 268 12.22 -10.48 14.53
C VAL A 268 12.75 -11.85 14.91
N VAL A 269 12.79 -12.74 13.91
CA VAL A 269 13.31 -14.11 14.02
C VAL A 269 14.31 -14.38 12.90
N ASP A 270 15.54 -14.71 13.29
CA ASP A 270 16.60 -15.10 12.36
C ASP A 270 16.91 -16.60 12.49
N GLY A 271 17.28 -17.23 11.36
CA GLY A 271 17.80 -18.60 11.30
C GLY A 271 16.77 -19.71 11.50
N GLN A 272 15.47 -19.41 11.60
CA GLN A 272 14.41 -20.41 11.84
C GLN A 272 13.72 -20.86 10.54
N ASP A 273 13.15 -22.07 10.55
CA ASP A 273 12.35 -22.56 9.42
C ASP A 273 10.91 -22.06 9.50
N TYR A 274 10.19 -22.11 8.37
CA TYR A 274 8.81 -21.58 8.29
C TYR A 274 7.85 -22.19 9.33
N SER A 275 8.03 -23.47 9.69
CA SER A 275 7.21 -24.14 10.71
C SER A 275 7.48 -23.60 12.12
N ALA A 276 8.74 -23.35 12.46
CA ALA A 276 9.13 -22.76 13.74
C ALA A 276 8.65 -21.29 13.83
N VAL A 277 8.79 -20.51 12.75
CA VAL A 277 8.26 -19.15 12.67
C VAL A 277 6.73 -19.15 12.87
N SER A 278 6.01 -20.06 12.24
CA SER A 278 4.56 -20.23 12.43
C SER A 278 4.19 -20.58 13.88
N GLN A 279 4.97 -21.44 14.55
CA GLN A 279 4.75 -21.77 15.95
C GLN A 279 5.01 -20.57 16.86
N LEU A 280 6.11 -19.86 16.64
CA LEU A 280 6.47 -18.66 17.38
C LEU A 280 5.42 -17.57 17.25
N LEU A 281 4.86 -17.36 16.06
CA LEU A 281 3.78 -16.37 15.87
C LEU A 281 2.55 -16.71 16.74
N ASN A 282 2.20 -17.99 16.85
CA ASN A 282 1.08 -18.44 17.67
C ASN A 282 1.36 -18.35 19.18
N SER A 283 2.60 -18.62 19.62
CA SER A 283 2.95 -18.69 21.04
C SER A 283 3.40 -17.36 21.64
N SER A 284 4.01 -16.48 20.85
CA SER A 284 4.59 -15.21 21.32
C SER A 284 3.58 -14.07 21.42
N GLY A 285 2.45 -14.15 20.71
CA GLY A 285 1.43 -13.08 20.73
C GLY A 285 1.84 -11.77 20.06
N VAL A 286 2.93 -11.75 19.29
CA VAL A 286 3.32 -10.57 18.49
C VAL A 286 2.29 -10.26 17.41
N ASP A 287 2.12 -8.97 17.08
CA ASP A 287 1.16 -8.56 16.04
C ASP A 287 1.70 -8.83 14.63
N LEU A 288 3.02 -8.70 14.47
CA LEU A 288 3.75 -8.86 13.21
C LEU A 288 5.06 -9.60 13.45
N ILE A 289 5.36 -10.60 12.62
CA ILE A 289 6.64 -11.34 12.66
C ILE A 289 7.43 -11.10 11.37
N LEU A 290 8.66 -10.62 11.52
CA LEU A 290 9.63 -10.48 10.45
C LEU A 290 10.65 -11.62 10.56
N SER A 291 10.90 -12.32 9.45
CA SER A 291 11.82 -13.46 9.44
C SER A 291 12.69 -13.49 8.18
N ASP A 292 13.88 -14.10 8.31
CA ASP A 292 14.87 -14.28 7.24
C ASP A 292 14.64 -15.55 6.40
N VAL A 293 13.47 -16.18 6.52
CA VAL A 293 13.13 -17.47 5.89
C VAL A 293 13.34 -17.45 4.36
N LEU A 294 13.19 -16.30 3.72
CA LEU A 294 13.42 -16.14 2.27
C LEU A 294 14.90 -16.23 1.89
N ASN A 295 15.79 -15.75 2.75
CA ASN A 295 17.23 -15.75 2.54
C ASN A 295 17.86 -17.10 2.90
N LYS A 296 17.41 -17.73 3.99
CA LYS A 296 17.88 -19.05 4.42
C LYS A 296 17.58 -20.18 3.42
N ALA A 297 16.50 -20.05 2.64
CA ALA A 297 16.09 -21.10 1.72
C ALA A 297 17.21 -21.45 0.71
N ASN A 298 17.71 -22.69 0.78
CA ASN A 298 18.86 -23.14 -0.02
C ASN A 298 18.51 -23.32 -1.50
N SER A 299 17.21 -23.36 -1.82
CA SER A 299 16.71 -23.46 -3.17
C SER A 299 15.41 -22.69 -3.35
N GLY A 300 15.09 -22.37 -4.60
CA GLY A 300 13.81 -21.79 -4.97
C GLY A 300 12.59 -22.59 -4.52
N ILE A 301 12.70 -23.92 -4.47
CA ILE A 301 11.63 -24.81 -4.02
C ILE A 301 11.41 -24.66 -2.52
N GLU A 302 12.49 -24.62 -1.74
CA GLU A 302 12.40 -24.38 -0.29
C GLU A 302 11.79 -23.01 0.00
N ARG A 303 12.20 -21.98 -0.75
CA ARG A 303 11.63 -20.64 -0.62
C ARG A 303 10.13 -20.63 -0.92
N ALA A 304 9.73 -21.22 -2.04
CA ALA A 304 8.33 -21.34 -2.42
C ALA A 304 7.50 -22.13 -1.39
N LYS A 305 8.07 -23.21 -0.86
CA LYS A 305 7.45 -24.02 0.21
C LYS A 305 7.28 -23.21 1.49
N SER A 306 8.28 -22.44 1.88
CA SER A 306 8.21 -21.57 3.06
C SER A 306 7.16 -20.47 2.91
N ILE A 307 7.10 -19.82 1.74
CA ILE A 307 6.07 -18.83 1.43
C ILE A 307 4.68 -19.46 1.54
N HIS A 308 4.45 -20.55 0.80
CA HIS A 308 3.16 -21.23 0.80
C HIS A 308 2.77 -21.75 2.19
N GLY A 309 3.74 -22.30 2.94
CA GLY A 309 3.54 -22.80 4.30
C GLY A 309 3.09 -21.70 5.26
N LEU A 310 3.77 -20.54 5.29
CA LEU A 310 3.38 -19.42 6.16
C LEU A 310 2.03 -18.83 5.76
N VAL A 311 1.83 -18.59 4.46
CA VAL A 311 0.62 -17.92 3.97
C VAL A 311 -0.63 -18.80 4.13
N SER A 312 -0.50 -20.12 4.03
CA SER A 312 -1.62 -21.06 4.22
C SER A 312 -1.97 -21.31 5.68
N THR A 313 -1.01 -21.14 6.60
CA THR A 313 -1.19 -21.43 8.03
C THR A 313 -1.48 -20.20 8.88
N GLN A 314 -1.05 -19.02 8.44
CA GLN A 314 -1.08 -17.79 9.22
C GLN A 314 -1.88 -16.67 8.56
N LYS A 315 -2.35 -15.73 9.36
CA LYS A 315 -3.02 -14.52 8.85
C LYS A 315 -2.01 -13.64 8.15
N GLN A 316 -2.27 -13.27 6.88
CA GLN A 316 -1.41 -12.35 6.12
C GLN A 316 -1.14 -11.02 6.85
N SER A 317 -2.07 -10.54 7.69
CA SER A 317 -1.92 -9.31 8.47
C SER A 317 -0.80 -9.36 9.53
N SER A 318 -0.35 -10.56 9.88
CA SER A 318 0.67 -10.80 10.91
C SER A 318 2.01 -11.25 10.33
N LEU A 319 2.13 -11.32 9.00
CA LEU A 319 3.36 -11.68 8.31
C LEU A 319 4.07 -10.43 7.79
N ALA A 320 5.36 -10.31 8.09
CA ALA A 320 6.27 -9.37 7.45
C ALA A 320 7.32 -10.11 6.62
N TRP A 321 7.62 -9.57 5.45
CA TRP A 321 8.58 -10.15 4.50
C TRP A 321 9.77 -9.22 4.32
N GLY A 322 10.96 -9.76 4.58
CA GLY A 322 12.26 -9.16 4.25
C GLY A 322 13.21 -10.26 3.79
N LEU A 323 14.34 -9.88 3.19
CA LEU A 323 15.45 -10.80 2.96
C LEU A 323 16.44 -10.83 4.14
N GLY A 324 16.34 -9.87 5.06
CA GLY A 324 16.98 -9.91 6.37
C GLY A 324 15.91 -9.80 7.46
N GLY A 325 16.19 -10.36 8.65
CA GLY A 325 15.34 -10.17 9.82
C GLY A 325 15.78 -8.99 10.67
N SER A 326 17.07 -8.90 10.99
CA SER A 326 17.62 -7.81 11.80
C SER A 326 17.77 -6.50 11.01
N LEU A 327 17.96 -5.37 11.71
CA LEU A 327 18.25 -4.04 11.17
C LEU A 327 19.64 -3.99 10.47
N GLY A 328 19.95 -4.95 9.61
CA GLY A 328 21.24 -5.06 8.95
C GLY A 328 21.16 -6.02 7.78
N ASN A 329 22.08 -5.84 6.82
CA ASN A 329 22.14 -6.48 5.51
C ASN A 329 21.15 -5.89 4.50
N HIS A 330 21.66 -4.97 3.68
CA HIS A 330 20.92 -4.39 2.59
C HIS A 330 20.61 -5.44 1.53
N LEU A 331 19.47 -5.29 0.86
CA LEU A 331 18.98 -6.21 -0.15
C LEU A 331 20.04 -6.49 -1.20
N ALA A 332 20.73 -5.46 -1.69
CA ALA A 332 21.76 -5.59 -2.72
C ALA A 332 23.02 -6.33 -2.26
N SER A 333 23.29 -6.39 -0.95
CA SER A 333 24.37 -7.17 -0.35
C SER A 333 23.98 -8.63 -0.14
N VAL A 334 22.72 -8.87 0.21
CA VAL A 334 22.18 -10.22 0.42
C VAL A 334 22.01 -10.93 -0.92
N VAL A 335 21.62 -10.20 -1.96
CA VAL A 335 21.51 -10.78 -3.30
C VAL A 335 22.88 -10.83 -3.98
N GLU A 336 23.29 -12.00 -4.42
CA GLU A 336 24.60 -12.21 -5.07
C GLU A 336 24.85 -11.31 -6.30
N LYS A 337 23.78 -10.80 -6.93
CA LYS A 337 23.83 -9.98 -8.14
C LYS A 337 22.94 -8.74 -7.98
N PRO A 338 23.46 -7.53 -8.26
CA PRO A 338 22.68 -6.28 -8.20
C PRO A 338 21.43 -6.27 -9.10
N GLU A 339 21.48 -7.00 -10.22
CA GLU A 339 20.35 -7.10 -11.16
C GLU A 339 19.09 -7.71 -10.52
N LEU A 340 19.25 -8.52 -9.46
CA LEU A 340 18.16 -9.18 -8.77
C LEU A 340 17.41 -8.27 -7.79
N VAL A 341 17.96 -7.11 -7.44
CA VAL A 341 17.33 -6.17 -6.48
C VAL A 341 15.90 -5.84 -6.89
N ARG A 342 15.70 -5.47 -8.15
CA ARG A 342 14.35 -5.12 -8.68
C ARG A 342 13.40 -6.30 -8.69
N LEU A 343 13.91 -7.52 -8.92
CA LEU A 343 13.13 -8.75 -8.87
C LEU A 343 12.62 -9.01 -7.45
N TYR A 344 13.49 -8.91 -6.44
CA TYR A 344 13.09 -9.12 -5.05
C TYR A 344 12.19 -8.01 -4.52
N GLN A 345 12.41 -6.75 -4.91
CA GLN A 345 11.48 -5.66 -4.60
C GLN A 345 10.08 -5.99 -5.14
N LEU A 346 9.96 -6.40 -6.41
CA LEU A 346 8.67 -6.79 -6.99
C LEU A 346 8.03 -7.94 -6.23
N MET A 347 8.80 -8.99 -5.94
CA MET A 347 8.30 -10.15 -5.19
C MET A 347 7.80 -9.76 -3.79
N LEU A 348 8.59 -9.00 -3.02
CA LEU A 348 8.21 -8.58 -1.67
C LEU A 348 6.95 -7.71 -1.67
N PHE A 349 6.84 -6.77 -2.61
CA PHE A 349 5.65 -5.92 -2.74
C PHE A 349 4.39 -6.69 -3.15
N THR A 350 4.51 -7.81 -3.86
CA THR A 350 3.36 -8.60 -4.33
C THR A 350 3.02 -9.80 -3.45
N LEU A 351 3.88 -10.18 -2.50
CA LEU A 351 3.58 -11.20 -1.49
C LEU A 351 2.47 -10.74 -0.51
N PRO A 352 1.65 -11.67 0.01
CA PRO A 352 0.61 -11.36 1.00
C PRO A 352 1.23 -11.11 2.37
N GLY A 353 0.96 -9.94 2.94
CA GLY A 353 1.60 -9.44 4.17
C GLY A 353 2.35 -8.14 3.95
N THR A 354 3.17 -7.76 4.93
CA THR A 354 3.82 -6.46 5.02
C THR A 354 5.25 -6.53 4.49
N PRO A 355 5.60 -5.88 3.37
CA PRO A 355 6.98 -5.83 2.93
C PRO A 355 7.81 -4.90 3.82
N VAL A 356 9.00 -5.34 4.19
CA VAL A 356 9.94 -4.61 5.04
C VAL A 356 11.25 -4.45 4.28
N PHE A 357 11.77 -3.23 4.24
CA PHE A 357 13.00 -2.87 3.54
C PHE A 357 13.91 -2.08 4.47
N ASN A 358 15.21 -2.28 4.33
CA ASN A 358 16.22 -1.43 4.96
C ASN A 358 16.40 -0.14 4.17
N TYR A 359 16.91 0.90 4.83
CA TYR A 359 17.21 2.15 4.15
C TYR A 359 18.18 1.93 2.99
N GLY A 360 18.06 2.63 1.87
CA GLY A 360 18.92 2.42 0.71
C GLY A 360 18.60 1.17 -0.12
N ASP A 361 17.72 0.26 0.32
CA ASP A 361 17.24 -0.85 -0.51
C ASP A 361 16.54 -0.34 -1.77
N GLU A 362 15.88 0.82 -1.71
CA GLU A 362 15.26 1.46 -2.86
C GLU A 362 16.29 1.96 -3.89
N LEU A 363 17.53 2.18 -3.47
CA LEU A 363 18.64 2.60 -4.33
C LEU A 363 19.48 1.42 -4.83
N GLY A 364 19.35 0.25 -4.20
CA GLY A 364 20.28 -0.87 -4.38
C GLY A 364 21.62 -0.62 -3.67
N LEU A 365 21.61 0.02 -2.51
CA LEU A 365 22.79 0.29 -1.70
C LEU A 365 23.44 -1.02 -1.22
N VAL A 366 24.77 -1.10 -1.32
CA VAL A 366 25.57 -2.29 -0.94
C VAL A 366 26.39 -2.00 0.31
N ASP A 367 26.47 -2.99 1.20
CA ASP A 367 27.26 -2.99 2.42
C ASP A 367 28.75 -3.11 2.08
N GLN A 368 29.47 -1.98 2.03
CA GLN A 368 30.91 -1.96 1.73
C GLN A 368 31.74 -2.28 2.99
N GLY A 369 31.55 -3.47 3.56
CA GLY A 369 32.28 -3.93 4.75
C GLY A 369 31.78 -3.38 6.09
N SER A 370 30.74 -2.54 6.08
CA SER A 370 29.96 -2.12 7.25
C SER A 370 28.51 -2.54 7.04
N THR A 371 27.83 -2.94 8.11
CA THR A 371 26.38 -3.25 8.10
C THR A 371 25.49 -2.01 8.01
N SER A 372 26.08 -0.82 8.14
CA SER A 372 25.42 0.49 8.08
C SER A 372 26.16 1.42 7.10
N PRO A 373 26.08 1.17 5.77
CA PRO A 373 26.61 2.08 4.76
C PRO A 373 25.94 3.46 4.82
N LYS A 374 26.69 4.51 4.46
CA LYS A 374 26.13 5.87 4.40
C LYS A 374 25.10 5.98 3.29
N MET A 375 23.95 6.56 3.60
CA MET A 375 22.89 6.82 2.65
C MET A 375 23.32 7.89 1.65
N LEU A 376 22.96 7.69 0.38
CA LEU A 376 23.38 8.58 -0.71
C LEU A 376 22.17 9.38 -1.20
N TRP A 377 22.01 10.60 -0.70
CA TRP A 377 20.90 11.48 -1.05
C TRP A 377 21.16 12.29 -2.33
N ASP A 378 20.11 12.52 -3.12
CA ASP A 378 20.18 13.21 -4.42
C ASP A 378 20.60 14.70 -4.32
N THR A 379 20.59 15.29 -3.11
CA THR A 379 21.07 16.65 -2.85
C THR A 379 22.58 16.79 -2.92
N GLU A 380 23.31 15.69 -2.95
CA GLU A 380 24.73 15.71 -3.25
C GLU A 380 24.89 15.85 -4.77
N GLU A 381 25.12 17.10 -5.20
CA GLU A 381 26.25 17.30 -6.10
C GLU A 381 27.41 16.56 -5.45
N GLU A 382 27.79 15.39 -5.99
CA GLU A 382 29.16 14.93 -5.80
C GLU A 382 30.00 16.19 -6.03
N GLU A 383 30.74 16.66 -5.02
CA GLU A 383 31.66 17.78 -5.18
C GLU A 383 32.69 17.35 -6.22
N VAL A 384 32.33 17.49 -7.49
CA VAL A 384 33.22 17.38 -8.63
C VAL A 384 34.07 18.62 -8.48
N ALA A 385 35.21 18.47 -7.78
CA ALA A 385 36.24 19.48 -7.70
C ALA A 385 36.35 20.15 -9.08
N GLU A 386 36.17 21.47 -9.14
CA GLU A 386 36.14 22.25 -10.38
C GLU A 386 37.32 21.83 -11.27
N GLY A 387 37.03 21.08 -12.33
CA GLY A 387 38.03 20.55 -13.27
C GLY A 387 38.18 19.02 -13.35
N ALA A 388 37.46 18.22 -12.55
CA ALA A 388 37.47 16.77 -12.70
C ALA A 388 36.64 16.31 -13.92
N VAL A 389 37.25 15.47 -14.75
CA VAL A 389 36.64 14.84 -15.93
C VAL A 389 35.36 14.13 -15.50
N LYS A 390 34.26 14.33 -16.23
CA LYS A 390 32.99 13.58 -16.03
C LYS A 390 33.29 12.08 -16.11
N ASN A 391 33.26 11.40 -14.97
CA ASN A 391 33.46 9.96 -14.91
C ASN A 391 32.16 9.27 -15.37
N GLU A 392 32.16 8.72 -16.59
CA GLU A 392 31.01 7.98 -17.17
C GLU A 392 30.47 6.88 -16.23
N THR A 393 31.33 6.32 -15.39
CA THR A 393 30.98 5.31 -14.36
C THR A 393 30.10 5.87 -13.24
N ALA A 394 30.36 7.10 -12.78
CA ALA A 394 29.58 7.74 -11.71
C ALA A 394 28.19 8.15 -12.22
N GLU A 395 28.11 8.66 -13.46
CA GLU A 395 26.83 8.97 -14.10
C GLU A 395 25.97 7.71 -14.31
N ALA A 396 26.60 6.59 -14.74
CA ALA A 396 25.90 5.31 -14.88
C ALA A 396 25.37 4.78 -13.53
N GLN A 397 26.17 4.88 -12.46
CA GLN A 397 25.75 4.50 -11.11
C GLN A 397 24.59 5.37 -10.60
N LYS A 398 24.67 6.70 -10.80
CA LYS A 398 23.58 7.62 -10.45
C LYS A 398 22.29 7.28 -11.20
N SER A 399 22.38 7.05 -12.51
CA SER A 399 21.23 6.65 -13.34
C SER A 399 20.60 5.33 -12.87
N HIS A 400 21.43 4.35 -12.51
CA HIS A 400 20.97 3.08 -11.96
C HIS A 400 20.19 3.27 -10.64
N ARG A 401 20.72 4.05 -9.69
CA ARG A 401 20.04 4.36 -8.42
C ARG A 401 18.69 5.03 -8.63
N LEU A 402 18.62 6.02 -9.52
CA LEU A 402 17.37 6.72 -9.84
C LEU A 402 16.34 5.76 -10.47
N THR A 403 16.80 4.83 -11.31
CA THR A 403 15.94 3.80 -11.90
C THR A 403 15.39 2.85 -10.84
N CYS A 404 16.23 2.36 -9.92
CA CYS A 404 15.81 1.54 -8.79
C CYS A 404 14.82 2.27 -7.88
N ARG A 405 15.09 3.55 -7.58
CA ARG A 405 14.21 4.39 -6.74
C ARG A 405 12.84 4.59 -7.37
N SER A 406 12.80 4.90 -8.68
CA SER A 406 11.56 5.07 -9.44
C SER A 406 10.76 3.76 -9.50
N TRP A 407 11.44 2.64 -9.70
CA TRP A 407 10.85 1.30 -9.67
C TRP A 407 10.23 0.97 -8.32
N PHE A 408 10.97 1.18 -7.22
CA PHE A 408 10.48 0.97 -5.85
C PHE A 408 9.25 1.83 -5.56
N LYS A 409 9.30 3.12 -5.92
CA LYS A 409 8.17 4.04 -5.76
C LYS A 409 6.93 3.55 -6.52
N THR A 410 7.10 3.11 -7.76
CA THR A 410 6.00 2.60 -8.59
C THR A 410 5.36 1.36 -7.98
N LEU A 411 6.17 0.42 -7.46
CA LEU A 411 5.67 -0.77 -6.77
C LEU A 411 4.93 -0.43 -5.48
N SER A 412 5.48 0.48 -4.67
CA SER A 412 4.87 0.94 -3.43
C SER A 412 3.53 1.66 -3.69
N ASP A 413 3.48 2.54 -4.70
CA ASP A 413 2.26 3.20 -5.15
C ASP A 413 1.20 2.20 -5.64
N LEU A 414 1.61 1.18 -6.41
CA LEU A 414 0.72 0.13 -6.89
C LEU A 414 0.15 -0.68 -5.73
N ARG A 415 1.02 -1.11 -4.80
CA ARG A 415 0.60 -1.86 -3.61
C ARG A 415 -0.39 -1.07 -2.77
N GLY A 416 -0.21 0.24 -2.60
CA GLY A 416 -1.12 1.08 -1.83
C GLY A 416 -2.51 1.31 -2.45
N LYS A 417 -2.66 1.10 -3.77
CA LYS A 417 -3.91 1.35 -4.51
C LYS A 417 -4.71 0.06 -4.78
N GLU A 418 -4.01 -1.04 -5.03
CA GLU A 418 -4.63 -2.27 -5.51
C GLU A 418 -5.07 -3.19 -4.37
N ARG A 419 -6.39 -3.41 -4.25
CA ARG A 419 -6.98 -4.28 -3.19
C ARG A 419 -6.45 -5.71 -3.23
N SER A 420 -6.30 -6.25 -4.45
CA SER A 420 -5.74 -7.58 -4.70
C SER A 420 -4.32 -7.72 -4.16
N LEU A 421 -3.51 -6.66 -4.26
CA LEU A 421 -2.18 -6.68 -3.66
C LEU A 421 -2.25 -6.47 -2.15
N LEU A 422 -3.02 -5.50 -1.64
CA LEU A 422 -3.12 -5.21 -0.20
C LEU A 422 -3.55 -6.41 0.65
N HIS A 423 -4.66 -7.05 0.29
CA HIS A 423 -5.30 -8.10 1.10
C HIS A 423 -5.91 -9.24 0.26
N GLY A 424 -5.57 -9.32 -1.02
CA GLY A 424 -6.02 -10.40 -1.89
C GLY A 424 -5.47 -11.77 -1.47
N ASP A 425 -6.26 -12.80 -1.75
CA ASP A 425 -5.94 -14.19 -1.51
C ASP A 425 -4.73 -14.60 -2.37
N TYR A 426 -3.93 -15.55 -1.88
CA TYR A 426 -2.72 -16.03 -2.54
C TYR A 426 -2.92 -17.45 -3.07
N PHE A 427 -2.60 -17.64 -4.35
CA PHE A 427 -2.61 -18.95 -5.01
C PHE A 427 -1.25 -19.23 -5.62
N HIS A 428 -0.65 -20.35 -5.26
CA HIS A 428 0.58 -20.82 -5.86
C HIS A 428 0.28 -21.43 -7.24
N LEU A 429 1.07 -21.06 -8.26
CA LEU A 429 0.88 -21.54 -9.64
C LEU A 429 2.06 -22.39 -10.14
N HIS A 430 3.28 -21.99 -9.78
CA HIS A 430 4.50 -22.66 -10.24
C HIS A 430 5.64 -22.44 -9.25
N SER A 431 6.47 -23.45 -9.05
CA SER A 431 7.76 -23.29 -8.38
C SER A 431 8.77 -24.28 -8.92
N SER A 432 10.01 -23.82 -9.07
CA SER A 432 11.18 -24.61 -9.40
C SER A 432 12.35 -24.22 -8.49
N SER A 433 13.54 -24.79 -8.70
CA SER A 433 14.74 -24.37 -7.98
C SER A 433 15.15 -22.93 -8.29
N THR A 434 14.74 -22.38 -9.44
CA THR A 434 15.16 -21.07 -9.96
C THR A 434 14.01 -20.09 -10.19
N SER A 435 12.75 -20.50 -10.01
CA SER A 435 11.59 -19.67 -10.33
C SER A 435 10.38 -19.90 -9.43
N LEU A 436 9.50 -18.90 -9.39
CA LEU A 436 8.22 -18.93 -8.68
C LEU A 436 7.20 -18.10 -9.43
N ALA A 437 5.97 -18.61 -9.53
CA ALA A 437 4.82 -17.83 -9.94
C ALA A 437 3.64 -18.06 -9.01
N PHE A 438 2.94 -16.97 -8.71
CA PHE A 438 1.75 -16.98 -7.86
C PHE A 438 0.77 -15.88 -8.28
N LEU A 439 -0.46 -16.02 -7.84
CA LEU A 439 -1.59 -15.16 -8.17
C LEU A 439 -2.14 -14.51 -6.90
N ARG A 440 -2.44 -13.22 -6.99
CA ARG A 440 -3.16 -12.43 -5.99
C ARG A 440 -4.54 -12.06 -6.51
N LEU A 441 -5.58 -12.46 -5.78
CA LEU A 441 -6.98 -12.28 -6.16
C LEU A 441 -7.77 -11.53 -5.10
N TRP A 442 -8.58 -10.58 -5.52
CA TRP A 442 -9.64 -10.02 -4.68
C TRP A 442 -10.94 -9.91 -5.47
N ASP A 443 -12.06 -10.07 -4.75
CA ASP A 443 -13.40 -10.05 -5.34
C ASP A 443 -13.67 -8.74 -6.09
N GLN A 444 -14.15 -8.87 -7.33
CA GLN A 444 -14.46 -7.76 -8.25
C GLN A 444 -13.30 -6.78 -8.55
N SER A 445 -12.05 -7.15 -8.21
CA SER A 445 -10.85 -6.35 -8.49
C SER A 445 -10.02 -6.96 -9.61
N GLU A 446 -9.12 -6.15 -10.19
CA GLU A 446 -8.09 -6.65 -11.10
C GLU A 446 -7.20 -7.69 -10.40
N ARG A 447 -6.88 -8.78 -11.10
CA ARG A 447 -6.12 -9.92 -10.59
C ARG A 447 -4.67 -9.78 -11.02
N TYR A 448 -3.74 -10.16 -10.15
CA TYR A 448 -2.31 -9.93 -10.36
C TYR A 448 -1.50 -11.22 -10.28
N LEU A 449 -0.81 -11.59 -11.36
CA LEU A 449 0.10 -12.72 -11.41
C LEU A 449 1.53 -12.22 -11.34
N THR A 450 2.26 -12.66 -10.31
CA THR A 450 3.71 -12.42 -10.20
C THR A 450 4.46 -13.64 -10.68
N ALA A 451 5.44 -13.45 -11.55
CA ALA A 451 6.37 -14.49 -11.96
C ALA A 451 7.81 -13.97 -11.90
N VAL A 452 8.69 -14.78 -11.30
CA VAL A 452 10.09 -14.42 -11.07
C VAL A 452 11.02 -15.56 -11.45
N ASN A 453 12.16 -15.21 -12.07
CA ASN A 453 13.26 -16.11 -12.39
C ASN A 453 14.56 -15.58 -11.79
N TRP A 454 15.00 -16.15 -10.65
CA TRP A 454 16.30 -15.84 -10.04
C TRP A 454 17.43 -16.75 -10.56
N GLY A 455 17.13 -17.64 -11.51
CA GLY A 455 18.12 -18.48 -12.17
C GLY A 455 19.01 -17.74 -13.16
N SER A 456 20.05 -18.43 -13.62
CA SER A 456 21.00 -17.95 -14.62
C SER A 456 20.62 -18.29 -16.07
N ALA A 457 19.52 -19.03 -16.27
CA ALA A 457 19.05 -19.45 -17.59
C ALA A 457 17.62 -18.97 -17.84
N THR A 458 17.30 -18.74 -19.12
CA THR A 458 15.94 -18.50 -19.58
C THR A 458 15.09 -19.76 -19.37
N LEU A 459 13.88 -19.58 -18.86
CA LEU A 459 12.96 -20.68 -18.61
C LEU A 459 11.55 -20.37 -19.12
N THR A 460 10.81 -21.43 -19.41
CA THR A 460 9.38 -21.38 -19.73
C THR A 460 8.60 -21.94 -18.55
N MET A 461 7.71 -21.15 -17.97
CA MET A 461 6.88 -21.55 -16.84
C MET A 461 5.58 -22.16 -17.33
N VAL A 462 5.28 -23.35 -16.84
CA VAL A 462 3.96 -23.96 -16.99
C VAL A 462 3.18 -23.66 -15.70
N LEU A 463 2.10 -22.90 -15.83
CA LEU A 463 1.29 -22.42 -14.71
C LEU A 463 0.21 -23.45 -14.39
N ASN A 464 0.30 -24.07 -13.21
CA ASN A 464 -0.72 -25.00 -12.76
C ASN A 464 -1.91 -24.22 -12.19
N HIS A 465 -3.13 -24.53 -12.65
CA HIS A 465 -4.32 -23.73 -12.31
C HIS A 465 -5.56 -24.62 -12.10
N THR A 466 -5.41 -25.72 -11.38
CA THR A 466 -6.48 -26.73 -11.15
C THR A 466 -7.74 -26.17 -10.48
N GLU A 467 -7.62 -25.07 -9.74
CA GLU A 467 -8.73 -24.48 -8.97
C GLU A 467 -9.27 -23.16 -9.56
N LEU A 468 -8.60 -22.59 -10.58
CA LEU A 468 -8.95 -21.29 -11.14
C LEU A 468 -8.76 -21.26 -12.66
N SER A 469 -9.79 -20.82 -13.40
CA SER A 469 -9.64 -20.55 -14.83
C SER A 469 -8.80 -19.30 -15.04
N LEU A 470 -7.55 -19.49 -15.47
CA LEU A 470 -6.70 -18.40 -15.96
C LEU A 470 -7.13 -18.02 -17.39
N PRO A 471 -7.07 -16.74 -17.78
CA PRO A 471 -7.25 -16.35 -19.18
C PRO A 471 -6.09 -16.83 -20.04
N GLU A 472 -6.29 -16.93 -21.36
CA GLU A 472 -5.20 -17.29 -22.29
C GLU A 472 -4.09 -16.22 -22.33
N GLN A 473 -4.46 -14.96 -22.10
CA GLN A 473 -3.54 -13.81 -22.12
C GLN A 473 -3.73 -12.91 -20.91
N ALA A 474 -2.65 -12.28 -20.47
CA ALA A 474 -2.64 -11.23 -19.46
C ALA A 474 -1.80 -10.04 -19.92
N LYS A 475 -2.06 -8.86 -19.37
CA LYS A 475 -1.32 -7.64 -19.70
C LYS A 475 -0.12 -7.47 -18.76
N VAL A 476 1.01 -7.02 -19.27
CA VAL A 476 2.17 -6.67 -18.44
C VAL A 476 1.90 -5.36 -17.71
N LYS A 477 1.88 -5.41 -16.37
CA LYS A 477 1.77 -4.20 -15.55
C LYS A 477 3.15 -3.61 -15.26
N LEU A 478 4.09 -4.45 -14.81
CA LEU A 478 5.47 -4.08 -14.50
C LEU A 478 6.41 -5.22 -14.92
N SER A 479 7.59 -4.87 -15.42
CA SER A 479 8.63 -5.82 -15.81
C SER A 479 10.01 -5.25 -15.49
N THR A 480 10.93 -6.12 -15.09
CA THR A 480 12.36 -5.76 -14.96
C THR A 480 13.07 -5.68 -16.32
N ASP A 481 12.47 -6.26 -17.37
CA ASP A 481 12.91 -6.22 -18.76
C ASP A 481 11.84 -5.52 -19.63
N PRO A 482 11.86 -4.18 -19.73
CA PRO A 482 10.88 -3.43 -20.48
C PRO A 482 11.05 -3.56 -22.01
N GLU A 483 12.18 -4.06 -22.51
CA GLU A 483 12.42 -4.19 -23.96
C GLU A 483 11.60 -5.34 -24.55
N ASN A 484 11.60 -6.50 -23.90
CA ASN A 484 10.85 -7.67 -24.36
C ASN A 484 9.46 -7.77 -23.74
N LEU A 485 9.26 -7.20 -22.54
CA LEU A 485 8.01 -7.22 -21.79
C LEU A 485 7.60 -5.79 -21.45
N ALA A 486 7.27 -5.03 -22.49
CA ALA A 486 6.81 -3.65 -22.37
C ALA A 486 5.49 -3.56 -21.57
N ALA A 487 5.31 -2.49 -20.80
CA ALA A 487 4.06 -2.24 -20.09
C ALA A 487 2.86 -2.21 -21.05
N ASP A 488 1.72 -2.72 -20.60
CA ASP A 488 0.46 -2.90 -21.32
C ASP A 488 0.49 -3.86 -22.53
N SER A 489 1.63 -4.50 -22.82
CA SER A 489 1.69 -5.59 -23.81
C SER A 489 0.98 -6.85 -23.31
N SER A 490 0.38 -7.63 -24.23
CA SER A 490 -0.27 -8.90 -23.92
C SER A 490 0.71 -10.07 -24.02
N VAL A 491 0.72 -10.93 -23.00
CA VAL A 491 1.56 -12.13 -22.93
C VAL A 491 0.68 -13.36 -22.75
N SER A 492 1.02 -14.45 -23.44
CA SER A 492 0.32 -15.74 -23.29
C SER A 492 0.71 -16.42 -21.98
N LEU A 493 -0.28 -16.90 -21.23
CA LEU A 493 -0.06 -17.60 -19.96
C LEU A 493 0.30 -19.09 -20.13
N ASP A 494 0.08 -19.67 -21.31
CA ASP A 494 0.39 -21.09 -21.58
C ASP A 494 1.90 -21.38 -21.55
N LYS A 495 2.71 -20.42 -22.00
CA LYS A 495 4.17 -20.52 -22.09
C LYS A 495 4.80 -19.19 -21.72
N LEU A 496 4.75 -18.85 -20.43
CA LEU A 496 5.38 -17.64 -19.93
C LEU A 496 6.92 -17.79 -19.96
N LEU A 497 7.58 -17.04 -20.84
CA LEU A 497 9.03 -17.03 -20.98
C LEU A 497 9.65 -15.94 -20.12
N LEU A 498 10.62 -16.28 -19.28
CA LEU A 498 11.40 -15.32 -18.48
C LEU A 498 12.89 -15.60 -18.61
N GLY A 499 13.67 -14.57 -18.95
CA GLY A 499 15.13 -14.58 -18.94
C GLY A 499 15.72 -14.61 -17.53
N PRO A 500 17.04 -14.73 -17.41
CA PRO A 500 17.73 -14.78 -16.13
C PRO A 500 17.57 -13.48 -15.34
N GLY A 501 17.31 -13.58 -14.05
CA GLY A 501 17.10 -12.42 -13.16
C GLY A 501 15.85 -11.58 -13.46
N GLN A 502 14.95 -12.07 -14.32
CA GLN A 502 13.77 -11.32 -14.74
C GLN A 502 12.55 -11.58 -13.84
N ALA A 503 11.77 -10.53 -13.65
CA ALA A 503 10.49 -10.56 -12.98
C ALA A 503 9.44 -9.81 -13.78
N VAL A 504 8.21 -10.32 -13.75
CA VAL A 504 7.06 -9.69 -14.38
C VAL A 504 5.84 -9.75 -13.44
N LEU A 505 5.10 -8.65 -13.40
CA LEU A 505 3.79 -8.55 -12.80
C LEU A 505 2.77 -8.40 -13.93
N LEU A 506 1.93 -9.42 -14.11
CA LEU A 506 0.85 -9.44 -15.07
C LEU A 506 -0.48 -9.09 -14.39
N ALA A 507 -1.38 -8.46 -15.14
CA ALA A 507 -2.70 -8.07 -14.68
C ALA A 507 -3.78 -8.53 -15.66
N PHE A 508 -4.93 -8.93 -15.12
CA PHE A 508 -6.11 -9.31 -15.90
C PHE A 508 -7.40 -9.09 -15.11
N PRO A 509 -8.54 -8.81 -15.78
CA PRO A 509 -9.78 -8.44 -15.10
C PRO A 509 -10.41 -9.62 -14.34
N PHE A 510 -11.33 -9.29 -13.43
CA PHE A 510 -12.24 -10.27 -12.84
C PHE A 510 -13.21 -10.75 -13.93
N ALA A 511 -13.09 -12.03 -14.29
CA ALA A 511 -13.98 -12.72 -15.24
C ALA A 511 -15.21 -13.29 -14.55
#